data_AF-A0A8B8II78-F1
#
_entry.id   AF-A0A8B8II78-F1
#
_cell.length_a   1.000
_cell.length_b   1.000
_cell.length_c   1.000
_cell.angle_alpha   90.00
_cell.angle_beta   90.00
_cell.angle_gamma   90.00
#
_symmetry.space_group_name_H-M   'P 1'
#
loop_
_entity.id
_entity.type
_entity.pdbx_description
1 polymer ?
#
loop_
_entity_poly.entity_id
_entity_poly.type
_entity_poly.pdbx_seq_one_letter_code
_entity_poly.pdbx_strand_id
1 'polypeptide(L)'
;MSNFNWKVGKSNYQILRTGCFPYIKYHCSRKEEEDLVTSDRFMRIIKIVNLGIPCLLYGLAATQLIKHEEVVYTSKGSVTIYFLLPEHKGSLH
;
A
#
# COMPACT_ATOMS: atom_id res chain seq x y z
N MET A 1 -5.92 -8.76 7.00
CA MET A 1 -5.73 -9.01 5.56
C MET A 1 -4.80 -7.96 4.98
N SER A 2 -3.77 -8.42 4.29
CA SER A 2 -2.80 -7.56 3.61
C SER A 2 -3.22 -7.30 2.16
N ASN A 3 -3.83 -8.29 1.51
CA ASN A 3 -4.35 -8.20 0.13
C ASN A 3 -5.87 -8.42 0.11
N PHE A 4 -6.65 -7.48 -0.41
CA PHE A 4 -8.11 -7.60 -0.47
C PHE A 4 -8.74 -6.76 -1.61
N ASN A 5 -9.93 -7.16 -2.05
CA ASN A 5 -10.74 -6.43 -3.01
C ASN A 5 -11.56 -5.34 -2.30
N TRP A 6 -11.55 -4.13 -2.86
CA TRP A 6 -12.33 -2.99 -2.40
C TRP A 6 -13.21 -2.46 -3.53
N LYS A 7 -14.52 -2.71 -3.40
CA LYS A 7 -15.52 -2.27 -4.37
C LYS A 7 -15.92 -0.81 -4.10
N VAL A 8 -15.69 0.06 -5.08
CA VAL A 8 -16.07 1.47 -5.04
C VAL A 8 -16.98 1.75 -6.23
N GLY A 9 -18.28 1.89 -5.98
CA GLY A 9 -19.29 2.06 -7.03
C GLY A 9 -19.35 0.84 -7.97
N LYS A 10 -19.06 1.06 -9.25
CA LYS A 10 -19.04 0.02 -10.30
C LYS A 10 -17.67 -0.61 -10.51
N SER A 11 -16.62 -0.08 -9.87
CA SER A 11 -15.24 -0.53 -10.06
C SER A 11 -14.74 -1.29 -8.84
N ASN A 12 -13.87 -2.26 -9.08
CA ASN A 12 -13.15 -2.96 -8.03
C ASN A 12 -11.69 -2.50 -8.01
N TYR A 13 -11.18 -2.26 -6.81
CA TYR A 13 -9.79 -1.90 -6.55
C TYR A 13 -9.14 -2.98 -5.70
N GLN A 14 -8.05 -3.54 -6.20
CA GLN A 14 -7.23 -4.45 -5.44
C GLN A 14 -6.30 -3.65 -4.54
N ILE A 15 -6.38 -3.91 -3.24
CA ILE A 15 -5.58 -3.26 -2.21
C ILE A 15 -4.56 -4.23 -1.65
N LEU A 16 -3.28 -3.88 -1.79
CA LEU A 16 -2.17 -4.58 -1.14
C LEU A 16 -1.46 -3.66 -0.16
N ARG A 17 -1.44 -4.04 1.12
CA ARG A 17 -0.75 -3.33 2.21
C ARG A 17 0.37 -4.18 2.76
N THR A 18 1.49 -3.55 3.06
CA THR A 18 2.57 -4.18 3.80
C THR A 18 3.17 -3.25 4.84
N GLY A 19 3.64 -3.84 5.95
CA GLY A 19 4.32 -3.11 7.01
C GLY A 19 5.64 -2.53 6.47
N CYS A 20 5.92 -1.29 6.88
CA CYS A 20 7.06 -0.49 6.45
C CYS A 20 7.40 0.54 7.54
N PHE A 21 7.60 0.10 8.79
CA PHE A 21 7.61 0.97 9.98
C PHE A 21 8.58 2.16 9.86
N PRO A 22 8.15 3.41 10.14
CA PRO A 22 6.89 3.81 10.78
C PRO A 22 5.69 3.92 9.83
N TYR A 23 5.86 3.64 8.55
CA TYR A 23 4.84 3.77 7.52
C TYR A 23 4.13 2.44 7.19
N ILE A 24 3.10 2.53 6.36
CA ILE A 24 2.45 1.39 5.72
C ILE A 24 2.54 1.61 4.22
N LYS A 25 3.27 0.72 3.52
CA LYS A 25 3.28 0.75 2.06
C LYS A 25 1.95 0.19 1.57
N TYR A 26 1.31 0.96 0.70
CA TYR A 26 0.01 0.66 0.14
C TYR A 26 0.10 0.69 -1.38
N HIS A 27 -0.53 -0.28 -2.03
CA HIS A 27 -0.70 -0.34 -3.46
C HIS A 27 -2.20 -0.49 -3.76
N CYS A 28 -2.70 0.35 -4.65
CA CYS A 28 -4.06 0.32 -5.14
C CYS A 28 -4.02 0.21 -6.66
N SER A 29 -4.74 -0.76 -7.20
CA SER A 29 -4.88 -0.91 -8.65
C SER A 29 -6.31 -1.29 -8.99
N ARG A 30 -6.86 -0.69 -10.03
CA ARG A 30 -8.19 -1.06 -10.55
C ARG A 30 -8.07 -2.40 -11.27
N LYS A 31 -8.77 -3.43 -10.78
CA LYS A 31 -8.73 -4.79 -11.34
C LYS A 31 -10.05 -5.52 -11.09
N GLU A 32 -10.36 -6.50 -11.91
CA GLU A 32 -11.47 -7.42 -11.68
C GLU A 32 -11.27 -8.20 -10.35
N GLU A 33 -12.37 -8.69 -9.79
CA GLU A 33 -12.36 -9.41 -8.51
C GLU A 33 -11.61 -10.74 -8.66
N GLU A 34 -10.55 -10.92 -7.89
CA GLU A 34 -9.72 -12.12 -7.91
C GLU A 34 -9.66 -12.76 -6.51
N ASP A 35 -9.44 -14.07 -6.45
CA ASP A 35 -9.15 -14.76 -5.19
C ASP A 35 -7.69 -14.50 -4.78
N LEU A 36 -7.53 -13.63 -3.79
CA LEU A 36 -6.24 -13.15 -3.32
C LEU A 36 -5.71 -13.94 -2.12
N VAL A 37 -6.42 -14.98 -1.68
CA VAL A 37 -6.09 -15.75 -0.46
C VAL A 37 -4.73 -16.44 -0.57
N THR A 38 -4.45 -17.05 -1.73
CA THR A 38 -3.17 -17.73 -1.98
C THR A 38 -2.00 -16.74 -1.97
N SER A 39 -2.17 -15.57 -2.58
CA SER A 39 -1.17 -14.51 -2.63
C SER A 39 -0.92 -13.89 -1.24
N ASP A 40 -1.99 -13.61 -0.46
CA ASP A 40 -1.87 -13.08 0.91
C ASP A 40 -1.11 -14.06 1.81
N ARG A 41 -1.42 -15.36 1.71
CA ARG A 41 -0.76 -16.41 2.49
C ARG A 41 0.71 -16.58 2.11
N PHE A 42 1.05 -16.57 0.82
CA PHE A 42 2.43 -16.63 0.35
C PHE A 42 3.26 -15.44 0.86
N MET A 43 2.74 -14.22 0.70
CA MET A 43 3.39 -13.00 1.19
C MET A 43 3.56 -13.00 2.72
N ARG A 44 2.59 -13.56 3.45
CA ARG A 44 2.69 -13.72 4.90
C ARG A 44 3.78 -14.71 5.30
N ILE A 45 3.90 -15.84 4.60
CA ILE A 45 4.96 -16.84 4.85
C ILE A 45 6.34 -16.20 4.64
N ILE A 46 6.55 -15.48 3.53
CA ILE A 46 7.82 -14.81 3.25
C ILE A 46 8.18 -13.82 4.36
N LYS A 47 7.22 -13.04 4.85
CA LYS A 47 7.45 -12.08 5.95
C LYS A 47 7.90 -12.78 7.22
N ILE A 48 7.30 -13.93 7.56
CA ILE A 48 7.65 -14.72 8.74
C ILE A 48 9.05 -15.33 8.58
N VAL A 49 9.34 -15.96 7.44
CA VAL A 49 10.65 -16.57 7.15
C VAL A 49 11.77 -15.54 7.26
N ASN A 50 11.54 -14.31 6.80
CA ASN A 50 12.52 -13.23 6.87
C ASN A 50 12.46 -12.42 8.17
N LEU A 51 11.76 -12.89 9.22
CA LEU A 51 11.58 -12.23 10.52
C LEU A 51 11.14 -10.75 10.42
N GLY A 52 10.46 -10.36 9.34
CA GLY A 52 10.09 -8.97 9.08
C GLY A 52 11.27 -8.02 8.83
N ILE A 53 12.50 -8.51 8.69
CA ILE A 53 13.72 -7.71 8.43
C ILE A 53 13.54 -6.84 7.17
N PRO A 54 13.02 -7.36 6.03
CA PRO A 54 12.73 -6.53 4.88
C PRO A 54 11.77 -5.38 5.24
N CYS A 55 10.66 -5.66 5.92
CA CYS A 55 9.69 -4.63 6.31
C CYS A 55 10.30 -3.50 7.15
N LEU A 56 11.26 -3.81 8.03
CA LEU A 56 12.01 -2.81 8.80
C LEU A 56 12.97 -2.00 7.93
N LEU A 57 13.78 -2.66 7.09
CA LEU A 57 14.73 -1.99 6.20
C LEU A 57 14.03 -1.06 5.20
N TYR A 58 12.92 -1.52 4.61
CA TYR A 58 12.10 -0.68 3.73
C TYR A 58 11.56 0.55 4.46
N GLY A 59 11.12 0.39 5.70
CA GLY A 59 10.63 1.49 6.54
C GLY A 59 11.70 2.52 6.87
N LEU A 60 12.88 2.07 7.29
CA LEU A 60 14.03 2.93 7.55
C LEU A 60 14.46 3.67 6.28
N ALA A 61 14.57 2.97 5.14
CA ALA A 61 14.89 3.59 3.87
C ALA A 61 13.83 4.64 3.46
N ALA A 62 12.54 4.35 3.69
CA ALA A 62 11.47 5.29 3.39
C ALA A 62 11.61 6.61 4.16
N THR A 63 11.99 6.57 5.45
CA THR A 63 12.20 7.81 6.23
C THR A 63 13.22 8.77 5.61
N GLN A 64 14.20 8.25 4.88
CA GLN A 64 15.22 9.06 4.21
C GLN A 64 14.87 9.43 2.76
N LEU A 65 14.06 8.60 2.10
CA LEU A 65 13.80 8.70 0.67
C LEU A 65 12.47 9.39 0.32
N ILE A 66 11.54 9.49 1.26
CA ILE A 66 10.28 10.23 1.08
C ILE A 66 10.62 11.71 0.89
N LYS A 67 10.18 12.28 -0.23
CA LYS A 67 10.41 13.70 -0.58
C LYS A 67 9.12 14.48 -0.78
N HIS A 68 8.01 13.77 -0.99
CA HIS A 68 6.74 14.37 -1.35
C HIS A 68 5.67 13.91 -0.36
N GLU A 69 4.85 14.86 0.09
CA GLU A 69 3.76 14.62 1.03
C GLU A 69 2.52 15.32 0.48
N GLU A 70 1.38 14.63 0.48
CA GLU A 70 0.10 15.19 0.10
C GLU A 70 -0.91 14.99 1.23
N VAL A 71 -1.58 16.06 1.65
CA VAL A 71 -2.61 15.99 2.68
C VAL A 71 -3.96 15.80 2.02
N VAL A 72 -4.58 14.66 2.27
CA VAL A 72 -5.94 14.34 1.81
C VAL A 72 -6.92 14.61 2.94
N TYR A 73 -7.87 15.50 2.71
CA TYR A 73 -8.95 15.79 3.65
C TYR A 73 -10.06 14.76 3.49
N THR A 74 -10.31 13.98 4.55
CA THR A 74 -11.40 13.01 4.59
C THR A 74 -12.46 13.46 5.61
N SER A 75 -13.66 12.87 5.54
CA SER A 75 -14.73 13.12 6.51
C SER A 75 -14.37 12.74 7.96
N LYS A 76 -13.30 11.95 8.15
CA LYS A 76 -12.78 11.54 9.46
C LYS A 76 -11.51 12.28 9.87
N GLY A 77 -11.09 13.29 9.11
CA GLY A 77 -9.88 14.07 9.37
C GLY A 77 -8.91 14.08 8.19
N SER A 78 -7.83 14.85 8.34
CA SER A 78 -6.74 14.92 7.36
C SER A 78 -5.83 13.70 7.48
N VAL A 79 -5.49 13.10 6.34
CA VAL A 79 -4.56 11.99 6.22
C VAL A 79 -3.40 12.41 5.32
N THR A 80 -2.17 12.33 5.84
CA THR A 80 -0.96 12.60 5.03
C THR A 80 -0.53 11.35 4.29
N ILE A 81 -0.43 11.47 2.97
CA ILE A 81 0.09 10.43 2.08
C ILE A 81 1.52 10.80 1.71
N TYR A 82 2.43 9.85 1.90
CA TYR A 82 3.85 10.02 1.63
C TYR A 82 4.22 9.33 0.33
N PHE A 83 4.88 10.06 -0.56
CA PHE A 83 5.31 9.59 -1.86
C PHE A 83 6.84 9.63 -1.97
N LEU A 84 7.40 8.52 -2.45
CA LEU A 84 8.82 8.42 -2.78
C LEU A 84 9.13 9.18 -4.08
N LEU A 85 8.22 9.10 -5.05
CA LEU A 85 8.26 9.76 -6.34
C LEU A 85 6.97 10.57 -6.50
N PRO A 86 7.03 11.78 -7.08
CA PRO A 86 5.83 12.59 -7.26
C PRO A 86 4.81 11.82 -8.11
N GLU A 87 3.57 11.74 -7.62
CA GLU A 87 2.50 11.06 -8.33
C GLU A 87 2.15 11.85 -9.61
N HIS A 88 2.12 11.15 -10.74
CA HIS A 88 1.69 11.75 -11.99
C HIS A 88 0.17 11.83 -12.02
N LYS A 89 -0.39 13.02 -11.80
CA LYS A 89 -1.85 13.27 -11.77
C LYS A 89 -2.55 13.09 -13.12
N GLY A 90 -1.80 12.82 -14.19
CA GLY A 90 -2.29 12.65 -15.56
C GLY A 90 -2.59 11.20 -15.98
N SER A 91 -2.70 10.24 -15.06
CA SER A 91 -3.07 8.86 -15.41
C SER A 91 -4.48 8.84 -16.02
N LEU A 92 -4.59 8.44 -17.29
CA LEU A 92 -5.82 8.37 -18.09
C LEU A 92 -6.70 7.13 -17.79
N HIS A 93 -6.45 6.40 -16.70
CA HIS A 93 -7.07 5.09 -16.45
C HIS A 93 -7.57 4.89 -15.01
#